data_AF-A0A374NTN7-F1
#
_entry.id   AF-A0A374NTN7-F1
#
_cell.length_a   1.000
_cell.length_b   1.000
_cell.length_c   1.000
_cell.angle_alpha   90.00
_cell.angle_beta   90.00
_cell.angle_gamma   90.00
#
_symmetry.space_group_name_H-M   'P 1'
#
loop_
_entity.id
_entity.type
_entity.pdbx_description
1 polymer ?
#
loop_
_entity_poly.entity_id
_entity_poly.type
_entity_poly.pdbx_seq_one_letter_code
_entity_poly.pdbx_strand_id
1 'polypeptide(L)'
;MDKISPEEKIQWMKKILQKKESISSVASKIGVYYTTVDKWLRNYKAIGPEAFFRKGHTYRTPAQKEAAVFDYLSGKGSLRDICARHKISDAQILRRWIM
;
A
#
# COMPACT_ATOMS: atom_id res chain seq x y z
N MET A 1 -19.86 -7.77 -8.37
CA MET A 1 -18.62 -7.99 -7.59
C MET A 1 -18.77 -7.20 -6.31
N ASP A 2 -19.16 -7.86 -5.22
CA ASP A 2 -19.39 -7.19 -3.95
C ASP A 2 -18.13 -6.47 -3.49
N LYS A 3 -18.30 -5.20 -3.13
CA LYS A 3 -17.20 -4.34 -2.76
C LYS A 3 -16.77 -4.70 -1.34
N ILE A 4 -15.72 -5.50 -1.20
CA ILE A 4 -15.11 -5.86 0.08
C ILE A 4 -14.89 -4.58 0.91
N SER A 5 -15.45 -4.55 2.11
CA SER A 5 -15.42 -3.38 2.99
C SER A 5 -13.99 -3.12 3.51
N PRO A 6 -13.66 -1.87 3.88
CA PRO A 6 -12.39 -1.56 4.54
C PRO A 6 -12.14 -2.44 5.78
N GLU A 7 -13.17 -2.68 6.59
CA GLU A 7 -13.11 -3.49 7.80
C GLU A 7 -12.76 -4.94 7.48
N GLU A 8 -13.38 -5.50 6.44
CA GLU A 8 -13.09 -6.86 6.00
C GLU A 8 -11.65 -6.99 5.49
N LYS A 9 -11.15 -6.01 4.73
CA LYS A 9 -9.73 -5.98 4.32
C LYS A 9 -8.80 -5.99 5.52
N ILE A 10 -9.10 -5.18 6.54
CA ILE A 10 -8.30 -5.11 7.78
C ILE A 10 -8.28 -6.47 8.48
N GLN A 11 -9.42 -7.16 8.57
CA GLN A 11 -9.48 -8.49 9.17
C GLN A 11 -8.59 -9.48 8.41
N TRP A 12 -8.65 -9.49 7.07
CA TRP A 12 -7.78 -10.32 6.26
C TRP A 12 -6.29 -9.98 6.45
N MET A 13 -5.92 -8.70 6.50
CA MET A 13 -4.54 -8.29 6.75
C MET A 13 -4.04 -8.77 8.12
N LYS A 14 -4.87 -8.65 9.17
CA LYS A 14 -4.54 -9.16 10.51
C LYS A 14 -4.34 -10.68 10.50
N LYS A 15 -5.19 -11.44 9.82
CA LYS A 15 -5.03 -12.91 9.70
C LYS A 15 -3.71 -13.29 8.99
N ILE A 16 -3.36 -12.58 7.92
CA ILE A 16 -2.10 -12.79 7.20
C ILE A 16 -0.88 -12.48 8.10
N LEU A 17 -0.91 -11.36 8.83
CA LEU A 17 0.17 -10.99 9.75
C LEU A 17 0.33 -11.99 10.91
N GLN A 18 -0.78 -12.57 11.38
CA GLN A 18 -0.78 -13.64 12.38
C GLN A 18 -0.40 -15.00 11.80
N LYS A 19 -0.03 -15.09 10.51
CA LYS A 19 0.26 -16.33 9.78
C LYS A 19 -0.89 -17.35 9.78
N LYS A 20 -2.12 -16.91 10.06
CA LYS A 20 -3.33 -17.76 10.04
C LYS A 20 -3.85 -18.00 8.63
N GLU A 21 -3.48 -17.13 7.69
CA GLU A 21 -3.83 -17.21 6.28
C GLU A 21 -2.63 -16.79 5.43
N SER A 22 -2.51 -17.34 4.22
CA SER A 22 -1.57 -16.86 3.22
C SER A 22 -2.23 -15.83 2.29
N ILE A 23 -1.41 -15.00 1.64
CA ILE A 23 -1.90 -14.05 0.61
C ILE A 23 -2.67 -14.81 -0.48
N SER A 24 -2.16 -15.96 -0.93
CA SER A 24 -2.79 -16.80 -1.95
C SER A 24 -4.15 -17.36 -1.51
N SER A 25 -4.25 -17.83 -0.26
CA SER A 25 -5.51 -18.31 0.32
C SER A 25 -6.56 -17.20 0.36
N VAL A 26 -6.20 -16.03 0.87
CA VAL A 26 -7.10 -14.87 0.94
C VAL A 26 -7.54 -14.43 -0.45
N ALA A 27 -6.59 -14.31 -1.39
CA ALA A 27 -6.87 -13.93 -2.78
C ALA A 27 -7.89 -14.87 -3.43
N SER A 28 -7.74 -16.18 -3.25
CA SER A 28 -8.67 -17.19 -3.73
C SER A 28 -10.05 -17.07 -3.06
N LYS A 29 -10.10 -16.88 -1.73
CA LYS A 29 -11.37 -16.81 -0.97
C LYS A 29 -12.24 -15.62 -1.37
N ILE A 30 -11.63 -14.48 -1.64
CA ILE A 30 -12.35 -13.23 -1.95
C ILE A 30 -12.38 -12.90 -3.44
N GLY A 31 -11.88 -13.81 -4.30
CA GLY A 31 -11.96 -13.68 -5.75
C GLY A 31 -11.14 -12.52 -6.34
N VAL A 32 -9.96 -12.24 -5.80
CA VAL A 32 -9.06 -11.19 -6.30
C VAL A 32 -7.68 -11.74 -6.63
N TYR A 33 -6.90 -10.98 -7.40
CA TYR A 33 -5.52 -11.37 -7.71
C TYR A 33 -4.61 -11.34 -6.49
N TYR A 34 -3.62 -12.24 -6.45
CA TYR A 34 -2.56 -12.25 -5.45
C TYR A 34 -1.93 -10.87 -5.25
N THR A 35 -1.64 -10.18 -6.35
CA THR A 35 -1.01 -8.85 -6.37
C THR A 35 -1.89 -7.78 -5.70
N THR A 36 -3.21 -7.94 -5.72
CA THR A 36 -4.15 -7.06 -5.03
C THR A 36 -4.01 -7.20 -3.52
N VAL A 37 -3.99 -8.44 -3.00
CA VAL A 37 -3.83 -8.72 -1.56
C VAL A 37 -2.43 -8.38 -1.08
N ASP A 38 -1.39 -8.67 -1.87
CA ASP A 38 -0.01 -8.25 -1.60
C ASP A 38 0.10 -6.71 -1.46
N LYS A 39 -0.52 -5.96 -2.38
CA LYS A 39 -0.58 -4.49 -2.29
C LYS A 39 -1.29 -4.02 -1.02
N TRP A 40 -2.42 -4.64 -0.66
CA TRP A 40 -3.13 -4.34 0.58
C TRP A 40 -2.25 -4.56 1.80
N LEU A 41 -1.53 -5.68 1.85
CA LEU A 41 -0.66 -6.01 2.98
C LEU A 41 0.50 -5.02 3.11
N ARG A 42 1.13 -4.64 1.99
CA ARG A 42 2.19 -3.62 1.98
C ARG A 42 1.68 -2.27 2.49
N ASN A 43 0.54 -1.83 2.00
CA ASN A 43 -0.06 -0.56 2.42
C ASN A 43 -0.47 -0.60 3.90
N TYR A 44 -1.01 -1.72 4.37
CA TYR A 44 -1.35 -1.91 5.78
C TYR A 44 -0.11 -1.84 6.68
N LYS A 45 1.01 -2.45 6.27
CA LYS A 45 2.29 -2.37 7.02
C LYS A 45 2.87 -0.96 7.06
N ALA A 46 2.74 -0.18 5.98
CA ALA A 46 3.34 1.15 5.87
C ALA A 46 2.47 2.27 6.47
N ILE A 47 1.16 2.20 6.26
CA ILE A 47 0.22 3.30 6.56
C ILE A 47 -0.67 2.95 7.76
N GLY A 48 -0.93 1.66 8.00
CA GLY A 48 -1.90 1.19 8.97
C GLY A 48 -3.30 0.92 8.36
N PRO A 49 -4.31 0.64 9.21
CA PRO A 49 -5.70 0.44 8.79
C PRO A 49 -6.27 1.59 7.93
N GLU A 50 -5.77 2.81 8.14
CA GLU A 50 -6.14 4.04 7.45
C GLU A 50 -5.94 3.93 5.92
N ALA A 51 -5.06 3.02 5.48
CA ALA A 51 -4.85 2.71 4.07
C ALA A 51 -6.14 2.33 3.33
N PHE A 52 -7.12 1.76 4.02
CA PHE A 52 -8.37 1.28 3.42
C PHE A 52 -9.52 2.28 3.51
N PHE A 53 -9.42 3.29 4.38
CA PHE A 53 -10.44 4.31 4.58
C PHE A 53 -10.22 5.56 3.71
N ARG A 54 -8.98 5.78 3.25
CA ARG A 54 -8.66 6.91 2.36
C ARG A 54 -9.40 6.80 1.03
N LYS A 55 -10.27 7.77 0.76
CA LYS A 55 -10.92 7.96 -0.54
C LYS A 55 -10.21 9.08 -1.29
N GLY A 56 -9.96 8.88 -2.58
CA GLY A 56 -9.39 9.91 -3.47
C GLY A 56 -7.89 10.17 -3.29
N HIS A 57 -7.44 11.34 -3.75
CA HIS A 57 -6.03 11.72 -3.76
C HIS A 57 -5.61 12.22 -2.37
N THR A 58 -4.48 11.72 -1.86
CA THR A 58 -3.85 12.29 -0.66
C THR A 58 -3.12 13.56 -1.06
N TYR A 59 -3.57 14.72 -0.55
CA TYR A 59 -2.85 15.97 -0.69
C TYR A 59 -1.44 15.82 -0.09
N ARG A 60 -0.43 16.30 -0.82
CA ARG A 60 0.95 16.36 -0.36
C ARG A 60 1.55 17.69 -0.73
N THR A 61 2.25 18.28 0.23
CA THR A 61 2.98 19.53 0.02
C THR A 61 4.14 19.32 -0.95
N PRO A 62 4.62 20.38 -1.63
CA PRO A 62 5.83 20.31 -2.45
C PRO A 62 7.01 19.68 -1.70
N ALA A 63 7.27 20.12 -0.47
CA ALA A 63 8.33 19.58 0.38
C ALA A 63 8.20 18.06 0.63
N GLN A 64 6.97 17.54 0.81
CA GLN A 64 6.76 16.09 0.97
C GLN A 64 7.06 15.31 -0.31
N LYS A 65 6.75 15.88 -1.48
CA LYS A 65 7.06 15.25 -2.77
C LYS A 65 8.56 15.27 -3.02
N GLU A 66 9.20 16.41 -2.82
CA GLU A 66 10.64 16.60 -2.96
C GLU A 66 11.42 15.66 -2.04
N ALA A 67 11.03 15.53 -0.77
CA ALA A 67 11.67 14.61 0.16
C ALA A 67 11.61 13.14 -0.33
N ALA A 68 10.46 12.72 -0.87
CA ALA A 68 10.30 11.37 -1.41
C ALA A 68 11.13 11.13 -2.68
N VAL A 69 11.15 12.11 -3.60
CA VAL A 69 11.95 12.04 -4.83
C VAL A 69 13.43 12.03 -4.49
N PHE A 70 13.89 12.91 -3.60
CA PHE A 70 15.27 12.99 -3.16
C PHE A 70 15.75 11.68 -2.53
N ASP A 71 14.96 11.08 -1.63
CA ASP A 71 15.29 9.80 -1.01
C ASP A 71 15.47 8.67 -2.05
N TYR A 72 14.64 8.65 -3.09
CA TYR A 72 14.75 7.69 -4.18
C TYR A 72 16.00 7.93 -5.03
N LEU A 73 16.24 9.18 -5.45
CA LEU A 73 17.42 9.55 -6.26
C LEU A 73 18.73 9.36 -5.50
N SER A 74 18.70 9.48 -4.16
CA SER A 74 19.84 9.21 -3.28
C SER A 74 20.08 7.71 -3.04
N GLY A 75 19.32 6.82 -3.69
CA GLY A 75 19.51 5.37 -3.58
C GLY A 75 19.14 4.77 -2.21
N LYS A 76 18.31 5.45 -1.40
CA LYS A 76 17.96 4.99 -0.03
C LYS A 76 16.98 3.82 0.03
N GLY A 77 16.70 3.17 -1.11
CA GLY A 77 15.81 2.02 -1.23
C GLY A 77 15.17 1.92 -2.62
N SER A 78 14.44 0.83 -2.86
CA SER A 78 13.64 0.69 -4.07
C SER A 78 12.46 1.68 -4.07
N LEU A 79 11.83 1.89 -5.23
CA LEU A 79 10.64 2.73 -5.36
C LEU A 79 9.55 2.34 -4.33
N ARG A 80 9.42 1.05 -4.04
CA ARG A 80 8.46 0.53 -3.05
C ARG A 80 8.87 0.84 -1.61
N ASP A 81 10.17 0.78 -1.30
CA ASP A 81 10.67 1.10 0.04
C ASP A 81 10.46 2.59 0.34
N ILE A 82 10.75 3.45 -0.64
CA ILE A 82 10.51 4.89 -0.53
C ILE A 82 9.02 5.18 -0.38
N CYS A 83 8.16 4.52 -1.16
CA CYS A 83 6.72 4.65 -0.99
C CYS A 83 6.25 4.25 0.41
N ALA A 84 6.76 3.15 0.96
CA ALA A 84 6.42 2.73 2.30
C ALA A 84 6.85 3.78 3.35
N ARG A 85 8.09 4.28 3.27
CA ARG A 85 8.65 5.30 4.18
C ARG A 85 7.84 6.60 4.16
N HIS A 86 7.44 7.05 2.97
CA HIS A 86 6.71 8.31 2.76
C HIS A 86 5.18 8.13 2.76
N LYS A 87 4.68 6.97 3.20
CA LYS A 87 3.24 6.65 3.26
C LYS A 87 2.51 6.90 1.93
N ILE A 88 3.18 6.58 0.82
CA ILE A 88 2.67 6.62 -0.55
C ILE A 88 2.05 5.25 -0.86
N SER A 89 0.76 5.24 -1.16
CA SER A 89 -0.04 4.02 -1.32
C SER A 89 0.17 3.30 -2.66
N ASP A 90 0.80 3.96 -3.63
CA ASP A 90 1.05 3.40 -4.95
C ASP A 90 2.39 3.89 -5.51
N ALA A 91 3.23 2.95 -5.94
CA ALA A 91 4.51 3.25 -6.57
C ALA A 91 4.39 4.08 -7.86
N GLN A 92 3.25 3.98 -8.57
CA GLN A 92 2.96 4.82 -9.73
C GLN A 92 2.88 6.31 -9.38
N ILE A 93 2.50 6.66 -8.14
CA ILE A 93 2.46 8.05 -7.69
C ILE A 93 3.87 8.62 -7.63
N LEU A 94 4.81 7.92 -6.98
CA LEU A 94 6.19 8.37 -6.87
C LEU A 94 6.87 8.38 -8.25
N ARG A 95 6.60 7.37 -9.10
CA ARG A 95 7.12 7.33 -10.47
C ARG A 95 6.72 8.56 -11.29
N ARG A 96 5.49 9.06 -11.12
CA ARG A 96 5.00 10.29 -11.77
C ARG A 96 5.58 11.58 -11.21
N TRP A 97 6.24 11.57 -10.06
CA TRP A 97 6.94 12.76 -9.55
C TRP A 97 8.41 12.81 -9.98
N ILE A 98 8.96 11.66 -10.40
CA ILE A 98 10.34 11.53 -10.87
C ILE A 98 10.44 11.86 -12.36
N MET A 99 9.41 11.49 -13.13
CA MET A 99 9.25 11.85 -14.56
C MET A 99 8.67 13.25 -14.69
#